data_AF-A0A8S9FIK9-F1
#
_entry.id   AF-A0A8S9FIK9-F1
#
_cell.length_a   1.000
_cell.length_b   1.000
_cell.length_c   1.000
_cell.angle_alpha   90.00
_cell.angle_beta   90.00
_cell.angle_gamma   90.00
#
_symmetry.space_group_name_H-M   'P 1'
#
loop_
_entity.id
_entity.type
_entity.pdbx_description
1 polymer ?
#
loop_
_entity_poly.entity_id
_entity_poly.type
_entity_poly.pdbx_seq_one_letter_code
_entity_poly.pdbx_strand_id
1 'polypeptide(L)'
;MEKCGLVVASAIFNDHDKIRQPIGLGVKTLETVCFYMFIDDKTLNSLFHHNVIPKNNPRDYRVGVWRIIKISKSENLYLNPAMNGVIPKYLIHRLFPNSQFSIWIDAKIQLMIDPLLLIHSLLVVPDVDMAISKHPFFVNTMEEAMATARWNKWGDIDGLRMQMETYCEHGLKPWNSHKMPYPTGNKIFTSSKYIITNKL
;
A
#
# COMPACT_ATOMS: atom_id res chain seq x y z
N MET A 1 17.14 -0.26 -11.94
CA MET A 1 15.87 -0.96 -11.58
C MET A 1 15.33 -1.59 -12.85
N GLU A 2 14.94 -2.87 -12.79
CA GLU A 2 14.32 -3.59 -13.91
C GLU A 2 13.10 -2.82 -14.44
N LYS A 3 12.83 -2.90 -15.74
CA LYS A 3 11.60 -2.36 -16.35
C LYS A 3 10.42 -3.27 -15.97
N CYS A 4 9.90 -3.10 -14.76
CA CYS A 4 8.67 -3.75 -14.32
C CYS A 4 7.47 -2.93 -14.81
N GLY A 5 6.62 -3.50 -15.68
CA GLY A 5 5.44 -2.80 -16.20
C GLY A 5 4.39 -2.53 -15.12
N LEU A 6 4.24 -3.46 -14.18
CA LEU A 6 3.38 -3.38 -13.01
C LEU A 6 4.15 -3.78 -11.76
N VAL A 7 3.98 -3.00 -10.69
CA VAL A 7 4.56 -3.26 -9.38
C VAL A 7 3.47 -3.61 -8.36
N VAL A 8 3.67 -4.68 -7.61
CA VAL A 8 2.88 -4.99 -6.41
C VAL A 8 3.78 -4.80 -5.20
N ALA A 9 3.38 -3.95 -4.26
CA ALA A 9 4.17 -3.62 -3.09
C ALA A 9 3.40 -3.86 -1.79
N SER A 10 4.14 -4.30 -0.78
CA SER A 10 3.69 -4.47 0.60
C SER A 10 4.85 -4.13 1.55
N ALA A 11 4.57 -3.97 2.84
CA ALA A 11 5.61 -3.77 3.84
C ALA A 11 5.29 -4.47 5.16
N ILE A 12 6.34 -4.92 5.85
CA ILE A 12 6.28 -5.49 7.20
C ILE A 12 7.41 -4.86 8.02
N PHE A 13 7.06 -4.24 9.13
CA PHE A 13 8.01 -3.64 10.05
C PHE A 13 7.86 -4.26 11.43
N ASN A 14 8.97 -4.33 12.17
CA ASN A 14 9.02 -4.80 13.55
C ASN A 14 8.46 -6.22 13.76
N ASP A 15 8.45 -7.06 12.72
CA ASP A 15 7.93 -8.43 12.69
C ASP A 15 6.44 -8.55 13.09
N HIS A 16 5.64 -7.53 12.75
CA HIS A 16 4.22 -7.49 13.12
C HIS A 16 3.32 -8.42 12.30
N ASP A 17 3.75 -8.81 11.11
CA ASP A 17 2.94 -9.57 10.15
C ASP A 17 3.77 -10.65 9.45
N LYS A 18 3.08 -11.59 8.81
CA LYS A 18 3.71 -12.68 8.04
C LYS A 18 3.66 -12.37 6.55
N ILE A 19 4.72 -12.74 5.82
CA ILE A 19 4.73 -12.66 4.36
C ILE A 19 3.73 -13.68 3.79
N ARG A 20 2.68 -13.18 3.13
CA ARG A 20 1.68 -14.00 2.43
C ARG A 20 1.99 -14.07 0.95
N GLN A 21 2.09 -15.27 0.38
CA GLN A 21 2.26 -15.42 -1.07
C GLN A 21 0.95 -15.13 -1.80
N PRO A 22 0.97 -14.36 -2.90
CA PRO A 22 -0.17 -14.30 -3.81
C PRO A 22 -0.57 -15.69 -4.30
N ILE A 23 -1.85 -15.90 -4.57
CA ILE A 23 -2.40 -17.16 -5.08
C ILE A 23 -2.93 -16.91 -6.50
N GLY A 24 -2.77 -17.92 -7.38
CA GLY A 24 -3.40 -17.90 -8.70
C GLY A 24 -2.73 -16.98 -9.72
N LEU A 25 -1.43 -16.70 -9.57
CA LEU A 25 -0.68 -15.90 -10.54
C LEU A 25 -0.48 -16.66 -11.85
N GLY A 26 -0.80 -16.02 -12.96
CA GLY A 26 -0.54 -16.57 -14.30
C GLY A 26 0.94 -16.50 -14.69
N VAL A 27 1.35 -17.30 -15.70
CA VAL A 27 2.73 -17.31 -16.22
C VAL A 27 3.16 -15.91 -16.70
N LYS A 28 2.31 -15.25 -17.49
CA LYS A 28 2.55 -13.89 -17.99
C LYS A 28 2.71 -12.86 -16.87
N THR A 29 2.02 -13.07 -15.75
CA THR A 29 2.13 -12.22 -14.57
C THR A 29 3.51 -12.33 -13.93
N LEU A 30 4.03 -13.54 -13.81
CA LEU A 30 5.38 -13.77 -13.26
C LEU A 30 6.49 -13.16 -14.14
N GLU A 31 6.25 -13.00 -15.44
CA GLU A 31 7.19 -12.38 -16.38
C GLU A 31 7.14 -10.84 -16.37
N THR A 32 5.98 -10.25 -16.08
CA THR A 32 5.72 -8.82 -16.30
C THR A 32 5.52 -8.02 -15.01
N VAL A 33 5.19 -8.69 -13.90
CA VAL A 33 4.86 -8.07 -12.62
C VAL A 33 5.97 -8.31 -11.61
N CYS A 34 6.37 -7.24 -10.93
CA CYS A 34 7.37 -7.30 -9.88
C CYS A 34 6.74 -7.13 -8.50
N PHE A 35 7.00 -8.07 -7.60
CA PHE A 35 6.50 -8.07 -6.24
C PHE A 35 7.60 -7.62 -5.28
N TYR A 36 7.33 -6.57 -4.50
CA TYR A 36 8.29 -5.99 -3.56
C TYR A 36 7.74 -5.97 -2.13
N MET A 37 8.55 -6.42 -1.19
CA MET A 37 8.23 -6.42 0.23
C MET A 37 9.27 -5.57 0.97
N PHE A 38 8.86 -4.43 1.50
CA PHE A 38 9.72 -3.57 2.31
C PHE A 38 9.77 -4.06 3.75
N ILE A 39 10.98 -4.24 4.30
CA ILE A 39 11.17 -4.69 5.67
C ILE A 39 12.29 -3.96 6.41
N ASP A 40 12.23 -3.97 7.74
CA ASP A 40 13.32 -3.52 8.62
C ASP A 40 14.26 -4.67 9.04
N ASP A 41 15.33 -4.32 9.73
CA ASP A 41 16.31 -5.27 10.26
C ASP A 41 15.70 -6.30 11.19
N LYS A 42 14.74 -5.90 12.01
CA LYS A 42 14.09 -6.81 12.96
C LYS A 42 13.29 -7.88 12.22
N THR A 43 12.47 -7.48 11.26
CA THR A 43 11.73 -8.43 10.42
C THR A 43 12.69 -9.32 9.62
N LEU A 44 13.75 -8.76 9.04
CA LEU A 44 14.75 -9.54 8.31
C LEU A 44 15.42 -10.60 9.20
N ASN A 45 15.79 -10.24 10.43
CA ASN A 45 16.39 -11.16 11.39
C ASN A 45 15.41 -12.28 11.80
N SER A 46 14.12 -11.96 11.95
CA SER A 46 13.07 -12.95 12.19
C SER A 46 12.98 -13.95 11.01
N LEU A 47 13.00 -13.46 9.77
CA LEU A 47 12.99 -14.33 8.58
C LEU A 47 14.21 -15.26 8.53
N PHE A 48 15.41 -14.80 8.95
CA PHE A 48 16.58 -15.67 9.07
C PHE A 48 16.43 -16.69 10.19
N HIS A 49 15.95 -16.28 11.36
CA HIS A 49 15.78 -17.15 12.51
C HIS A 49 14.80 -18.29 12.21
N HIS A 50 13.75 -17.99 11.46
CA HIS A 50 12.76 -18.97 11.01
C HIS A 50 13.14 -19.72 9.73
N ASN A 51 14.36 -19.55 9.21
CA ASN A 51 14.85 -20.16 7.98
C ASN A 51 13.94 -19.91 6.76
N VAL A 52 13.23 -18.77 6.72
CA VAL A 52 12.42 -18.36 5.57
C VAL A 52 13.33 -17.91 4.41
N ILE A 53 14.48 -17.33 4.75
CA ILE A 53 15.53 -16.94 3.80
C ILE A 53 16.92 -17.35 4.35
N PRO A 54 17.89 -17.67 3.48
CA PRO A 54 19.24 -18.03 3.89
C PRO A 54 20.05 -16.78 4.30
N LYS A 55 20.81 -16.87 5.40
CA LYS A 55 21.71 -15.79 5.88
C LYS A 55 22.87 -15.48 4.93
N ASN A 56 23.24 -16.44 4.07
CA ASN A 56 24.52 -16.42 3.35
C ASN A 56 24.47 -15.73 1.97
N ASN A 57 23.31 -15.22 1.54
CA ASN A 57 23.20 -14.54 0.24
C ASN A 57 22.50 -13.17 0.34
N PRO A 58 23.24 -12.11 0.71
CA PRO A 58 22.65 -10.80 1.00
C PRO A 58 22.20 -9.99 -0.23
N ARG A 59 22.45 -10.46 -1.46
CA ARG A 59 22.25 -9.63 -2.66
C ARG A 59 20.92 -9.83 -3.38
N ASP A 60 20.14 -10.87 -3.06
CA ASP A 60 18.81 -11.10 -3.66
C ASP A 60 17.92 -11.90 -2.70
N TYR A 61 17.54 -11.29 -1.57
CA TYR A 61 16.59 -11.91 -0.67
C TYR A 61 15.23 -12.01 -1.35
N ARG A 62 14.75 -13.25 -1.53
CA ARG A 62 13.42 -13.54 -2.07
C ARG A 62 12.66 -14.49 -1.17
N VAL A 63 11.35 -14.27 -1.06
CA VAL A 63 10.42 -15.16 -0.41
C VAL A 63 9.28 -15.43 -1.39
N GLY A 64 9.33 -16.58 -2.07
CA GLY A 64 8.44 -16.87 -3.20
C GLY A 64 8.58 -15.80 -4.29
N VAL A 65 7.48 -15.13 -4.65
CA VAL A 65 7.52 -14.04 -5.65
C VAL A 65 8.05 -12.72 -5.09
N TRP A 66 8.02 -12.54 -3.77
CA TRP A 66 8.41 -11.29 -3.13
C TRP A 66 9.92 -11.08 -3.17
N ARG A 67 10.34 -9.97 -3.77
CA ARG A 67 11.68 -9.42 -3.69
C ARG A 67 11.77 -8.55 -2.45
N ILE A 68 12.67 -8.89 -1.54
CA ILE A 68 12.79 -8.22 -0.25
C ILE A 68 13.64 -6.95 -0.41
N ILE A 69 13.08 -5.81 0.00
CA ILE A 69 13.80 -4.54 0.10
C ILE A 69 14.01 -4.25 1.58
N LYS A 70 15.25 -4.47 2.05
CA LYS A 70 15.65 -4.04 3.39
C LYS A 70 15.81 -2.53 3.43
N ILE A 71 15.23 -1.89 4.43
CA ILE A 71 15.44 -0.46 4.72
C ILE A 71 16.62 -0.32 5.68
N SER A 72 17.76 0.12 5.14
CA SER A 72 19.08 0.05 5.80
C SER A 72 19.32 1.05 6.93
N LYS A 73 18.46 2.06 7.10
CA LYS A 73 18.63 3.13 8.10
C LYS A 73 17.45 3.14 9.06
N SER A 74 17.45 2.18 9.99
CA SER A 74 16.44 2.05 11.04
C SER A 74 16.33 3.30 11.93
N GLU A 75 17.41 4.08 12.08
CA GLU A 75 17.43 5.35 12.83
C GLU A 75 16.51 6.44 12.24
N ASN A 76 16.16 6.34 10.95
CA ASN A 76 15.24 7.27 10.28
C ASN A 76 13.80 6.75 10.21
N LEU A 77 13.53 5.58 10.80
CA LEU A 77 12.18 5.04 10.89
C LEU A 77 11.44 5.72 12.05
N TYR A 78 10.14 5.90 11.86
CA TYR A 78 9.25 6.32 12.93
C TYR A 78 9.27 5.30 14.07
N LEU A 79 9.20 5.80 15.31
CA LEU A 79 9.07 4.97 16.52
C LEU A 79 7.86 4.03 16.45
N ASN A 80 6.76 4.47 15.83
CA ASN A 80 5.61 3.63 15.53
C ASN A 80 5.84 2.86 14.21
N PRO A 81 5.99 1.52 14.23
CA PRO A 81 6.24 0.72 13.03
C PRO A 81 5.13 0.83 11.97
N ALA A 82 3.89 1.09 12.38
CA ALA A 82 2.77 1.26 11.44
C ALA A 82 3.00 2.45 10.49
N MET A 83 3.64 3.52 10.98
CA MET A 83 3.96 4.71 10.18
C MET A 83 5.01 4.43 9.12
N ASN A 84 5.90 3.46 9.36
CA ASN A 84 6.93 3.10 8.39
C ASN A 84 6.34 2.45 7.14
N GLY A 85 5.21 1.72 7.27
CA GLY A 85 4.45 1.18 6.13
C GLY A 85 3.75 2.26 5.30
N VAL A 86 3.43 3.40 5.91
CA VAL A 86 2.74 4.52 5.25
C VAL A 86 3.64 5.19 4.20
N ILE A 87 4.95 5.25 4.43
CA ILE A 87 5.92 5.86 3.50
C ILE A 87 5.92 5.15 2.14
N PRO A 88 6.27 3.84 2.04
CA PRO A 88 6.28 3.15 0.76
C PRO A 88 4.89 3.09 0.15
N LYS A 89 3.81 3.02 0.95
CA LYS A 89 2.42 3.06 0.46
C LYS A 89 2.10 4.30 -0.36
N TYR A 90 2.48 5.49 0.11
CA TYR A 90 2.21 6.74 -0.61
C TYR A 90 3.25 7.03 -1.70
N LEU A 91 4.47 6.53 -1.56
CA LEU A 91 5.59 6.86 -2.44
C LEU A 91 5.91 5.81 -3.50
N ILE A 92 5.07 4.78 -3.70
CA ILE A 92 5.34 3.70 -4.68
C ILE A 92 5.72 4.27 -6.05
N HIS A 93 5.00 5.28 -6.52
CA HIS A 93 5.25 5.94 -7.79
C HIS A 93 6.64 6.61 -7.90
N ARG A 94 7.19 7.08 -6.78
CA ARG A 94 8.56 7.63 -6.72
C ARG A 94 9.60 6.54 -6.57
N LEU A 95 9.27 5.46 -5.85
CA LEU A 95 10.16 4.33 -5.63
C LEU A 95 10.32 3.51 -6.92
N PHE A 96 9.29 3.45 -7.76
CA PHE A 96 9.29 2.71 -9.02
C PHE A 96 8.86 3.60 -10.20
N PRO A 97 9.68 4.61 -10.58
CA PRO A 97 9.30 5.61 -11.58
C PRO A 97 9.09 5.04 -12.99
N ASN A 98 9.58 3.82 -13.24
CA ASN A 98 9.46 3.15 -14.54
C ASN A 98 8.23 2.22 -14.64
N SER A 99 7.46 2.06 -13.55
CA SER A 99 6.22 1.26 -13.59
C SER A 99 5.06 2.07 -14.14
N GLN A 100 4.26 1.47 -15.03
CA GLN A 100 3.03 2.10 -15.55
C GLN A 100 1.90 2.01 -14.53
N PHE A 101 1.90 0.92 -13.76
CA PHE A 101 0.89 0.63 -12.77
C PHE A 101 1.53 0.23 -11.45
N SER A 102 0.84 0.50 -10.34
CA SER A 102 1.19 -0.15 -9.08
C SER A 102 0.00 -0.54 -8.20
N ILE A 103 0.18 -1.58 -7.40
CA ILE A 103 -0.78 -2.07 -6.43
C ILE A 103 -0.14 -2.06 -5.05
N TRP A 104 -0.77 -1.41 -4.08
CA TRP A 104 -0.45 -1.56 -2.66
C TRP A 104 -1.34 -2.60 -2.01
N ILE A 105 -0.73 -3.51 -1.26
CA ILE A 105 -1.42 -4.51 -0.45
C ILE A 105 -0.84 -4.49 0.96
N ASP A 106 -1.72 -4.37 1.96
CA ASP A 106 -1.33 -4.52 3.35
C ASP A 106 -0.90 -5.98 3.63
N ALA A 107 0.20 -6.18 4.36
CA ALA A 107 0.76 -7.50 4.64
C ALA A 107 -0.23 -8.47 5.33
N LYS A 108 -1.26 -7.95 5.98
CA LYS A 108 -2.34 -8.74 6.59
C LYS A 108 -3.25 -9.41 5.56
N ILE A 109 -3.28 -8.91 4.34
CA ILE A 109 -4.13 -9.38 3.24
C ILE A 109 -3.31 -10.28 2.31
N GLN A 110 -3.96 -11.31 1.75
CA GLN A 110 -3.41 -12.13 0.69
C GLN A 110 -4.01 -11.73 -0.65
N LEU A 111 -3.16 -11.53 -1.66
CA LEU A 111 -3.62 -11.29 -3.02
C LEU A 111 -4.15 -12.59 -3.65
N MET A 112 -5.45 -12.66 -3.85
CA MET A 112 -6.12 -13.86 -4.40
C MET A 112 -6.49 -13.74 -5.88
N ILE A 113 -6.47 -12.52 -6.44
CA ILE A 113 -6.80 -12.25 -7.83
C ILE A 113 -5.53 -11.80 -8.55
N ASP A 114 -5.35 -12.27 -9.78
CA ASP A 114 -4.20 -11.90 -10.59
C ASP A 114 -4.13 -10.36 -10.74
N PRO A 115 -2.97 -9.74 -10.47
CA PRO A 115 -2.83 -8.29 -10.50
C PRO A 115 -3.06 -7.69 -11.89
N LEU A 116 -2.78 -8.42 -12.99
CA LEU A 116 -3.11 -7.93 -14.33
C LEU A 116 -4.63 -7.82 -14.53
N LEU A 117 -5.40 -8.77 -14.00
CA LEU A 117 -6.86 -8.74 -14.04
C LEU A 117 -7.43 -7.60 -13.18
N LEU A 118 -6.86 -7.36 -12.00
CA LEU A 118 -7.25 -6.23 -11.15
C LEU A 118 -7.05 -4.90 -11.87
N ILE A 119 -5.87 -4.68 -12.48
CA ILE A 119 -5.61 -3.46 -13.26
C ILE A 119 -6.59 -3.32 -14.41
N HIS A 120 -6.80 -4.40 -15.18
CA HIS A 120 -7.71 -4.37 -16.31
C HIS A 120 -9.14 -4.00 -15.89
N SER A 121 -9.68 -4.67 -14.88
CA SER A 121 -11.07 -4.50 -14.44
C SER A 121 -11.33 -3.21 -13.66
N LEU A 122 -10.37 -2.75 -12.85
CA LEU A 122 -10.58 -1.62 -11.93
C LEU A 122 -10.06 -0.29 -12.47
N LEU A 123 -9.11 -0.29 -13.41
CA LEU A 123 -8.47 0.93 -13.90
C LEU A 123 -8.59 1.11 -15.42
N VAL A 124 -8.37 0.05 -16.20
CA VAL A 124 -8.35 0.13 -17.66
C VAL A 124 -9.76 0.21 -18.24
N VAL A 125 -10.63 -0.75 -17.89
CA VAL A 125 -12.03 -0.78 -18.38
C VAL A 125 -12.83 0.45 -17.94
N PRO A 126 -12.74 0.91 -16.67
CA PRO A 126 -13.45 2.12 -16.23
C PRO A 126 -12.78 3.42 -16.66
N ASP A 127 -11.58 3.34 -17.25
CA ASP A 127 -10.69 4.46 -17.55
C ASP A 127 -10.50 5.46 -16.39
N VAL A 128 -9.97 4.95 -15.27
CA VAL A 128 -9.67 5.75 -14.08
C VAL A 128 -8.19 5.64 -13.70
N ASP A 129 -7.68 6.66 -13.00
CA ASP A 129 -6.29 6.69 -12.55
C ASP A 129 -6.08 5.92 -11.23
N MET A 130 -7.12 5.74 -10.43
CA MET A 130 -6.99 5.14 -9.11
C MET A 130 -8.22 4.35 -8.71
N ALA A 131 -7.98 3.21 -8.06
CA ALA A 131 -9.00 2.43 -7.36
C ALA A 131 -8.57 2.21 -5.90
N ILE A 132 -9.51 2.36 -4.98
CA ILE A 132 -9.29 2.13 -3.54
C ILE A 132 -10.41 1.24 -3.04
N SER A 133 -10.07 0.26 -2.20
CA SER A 133 -11.07 -0.57 -1.52
C SER A 133 -11.99 0.30 -0.65
N LYS A 134 -13.30 0.18 -0.84
CA LYS A 134 -14.29 0.84 0.02
C LYS A 134 -14.14 0.33 1.46
N HIS A 135 -14.12 1.26 2.42
CA HIS A 135 -14.11 0.90 3.83
C HIS A 135 -15.44 0.21 4.22
N PRO A 136 -15.42 -0.89 5.00
CA PRO A 136 -16.61 -1.68 5.28
C PRO A 136 -17.67 -0.96 6.12
N PHE A 137 -17.25 -0.09 7.05
CA PHE A 137 -18.14 0.60 8.00
C PHE A 137 -18.28 2.09 7.70
N PHE A 138 -17.18 2.84 7.83
CA PHE A 138 -17.17 4.28 7.64
C PHE A 138 -17.25 4.65 6.16
N VAL A 139 -18.16 5.56 5.84
CA VAL A 139 -18.42 5.97 4.45
C VAL A 139 -17.77 7.31 4.11
N ASN A 140 -17.17 7.98 5.09
CA ASN A 140 -16.53 9.27 4.92
C ASN A 140 -15.35 9.50 5.87
N THR A 141 -14.50 10.46 5.51
CA THR A 141 -13.29 10.82 6.26
C THR A 141 -13.57 11.32 7.67
N MET A 142 -14.71 12.00 7.90
CA MET A 142 -15.06 12.51 9.23
C MET A 142 -15.34 11.36 10.21
N GLU A 143 -16.09 10.36 9.78
CA GLU A 143 -16.35 9.14 10.55
C GLU A 143 -15.06 8.38 10.87
N GLU A 144 -14.18 8.21 9.88
CA GLU A 144 -12.88 7.55 10.11
C GLU A 144 -12.01 8.35 11.08
N ALA A 145 -12.01 9.68 11.01
CA ALA A 145 -11.28 10.52 11.95
C ALA A 145 -11.83 10.39 13.38
N MET A 146 -13.15 10.46 13.56
CA MET A 146 -13.78 10.24 14.86
C MET A 146 -13.48 8.84 15.42
N ALA A 147 -13.54 7.81 14.57
CA ALA A 147 -13.20 6.44 14.96
C ALA A 147 -11.71 6.29 15.33
N THR A 148 -10.82 6.93 14.58
CA THR A 148 -9.37 6.96 14.84
C THR A 148 -9.09 7.56 16.21
N ALA A 149 -9.73 8.69 16.55
CA ALA A 149 -9.63 9.30 17.87
C ALA A 149 -10.20 8.39 18.97
N ARG A 150 -11.41 7.87 18.76
CA ARG A 150 -12.12 7.03 19.74
C ARG A 150 -11.35 5.74 20.07
N TRP A 151 -10.72 5.13 19.08
CA TRP A 151 -9.96 3.89 19.24
C TRP A 151 -8.49 4.10 19.57
N ASN A 152 -8.07 5.36 19.76
CA ASN A 152 -6.68 5.73 20.02
C ASN A 152 -5.72 5.09 18.99
N LYS A 153 -6.15 5.00 17.72
CA LYS A 153 -5.33 4.49 16.61
C LYS A 153 -4.15 5.44 16.33
N TRP A 154 -4.33 6.72 16.63
CA TRP A 154 -3.32 7.77 16.54
C TRP A 154 -3.31 8.57 17.84
N GLY A 155 -2.14 8.63 18.50
CA GLY A 155 -2.03 9.25 19.84
C GLY A 155 -2.02 10.78 19.83
N ASP A 156 -1.74 11.40 18.68
CA ASP A 156 -1.75 12.86 18.53
C ASP A 156 -3.13 13.34 18.05
N ILE A 157 -4.03 13.48 19.02
CA ILE A 157 -5.42 13.92 18.80
C ILE A 157 -5.47 15.36 18.25
N ASP A 158 -4.55 16.22 18.70
CA ASP A 158 -4.48 17.61 18.23
C ASP A 158 -4.07 17.67 16.76
N GLY A 159 -3.08 16.87 16.35
CA GLY A 159 -2.71 16.72 14.94
C GLY A 159 -3.84 16.17 14.09
N LEU A 160 -4.61 15.20 14.60
CA LEU A 160 -5.79 14.67 13.90
C LEU A 160 -6.87 15.76 13.73
N ARG A 161 -7.13 16.57 14.76
CA ARG A 161 -8.05 17.71 14.66
C ARG A 161 -7.57 18.72 13.61
N MET A 162 -6.31 19.14 13.70
CA MET A 162 -5.72 20.12 12.78
C MET A 162 -5.76 19.62 11.33
N GLN A 163 -5.52 18.33 11.10
CA GLN A 163 -5.65 17.70 9.79
C GLN A 163 -7.08 17.80 9.25
N MET A 164 -8.08 17.53 10.09
CA MET A 164 -9.47 17.60 9.68
C MET A 164 -9.94 19.05 9.43
N GLU A 165 -9.50 19.99 10.26
CA GLU A 165 -9.73 21.43 10.04
C GLU A 165 -9.12 21.89 8.71
N THR A 166 -7.88 21.51 8.45
CA THR A 166 -7.19 21.79 7.18
C THR A 166 -7.97 21.22 5.99
N TYR A 167 -8.50 20.00 6.09
CA TYR A 167 -9.31 19.43 5.02
C TYR A 167 -10.60 20.22 4.78
N CYS A 168 -11.29 20.65 5.84
CA CYS A 168 -12.46 21.52 5.75
C CYS A 168 -12.13 22.85 5.07
N GLU A 169 -11.04 23.50 5.47
CA GLU A 169 -10.55 24.75 4.88
C GLU A 169 -10.26 24.60 3.37
N HIS A 170 -9.73 23.45 2.96
CA HIS A 170 -9.47 23.12 1.56
C HIS A 170 -10.69 22.52 0.82
N GLY A 171 -11.89 22.63 1.39
CA GLY A 171 -13.14 22.32 0.70
C GLY A 171 -13.69 20.91 0.92
N LEU A 172 -13.15 20.13 1.87
CA LEU A 172 -13.77 18.88 2.30
C LEU A 172 -15.11 19.18 2.99
N LYS A 173 -16.19 18.96 2.26
CA LYS A 173 -17.54 19.01 2.84
C LYS A 173 -17.87 17.72 3.58
N PRO A 174 -18.74 17.73 4.62
CA PRO A 174 -19.31 16.51 5.19
C PRO A 174 -19.97 15.64 4.11
N TRP A 175 -20.03 14.33 4.34
CA TRP A 175 -20.70 13.43 3.40
C TRP A 175 -22.21 13.64 3.42
N ASN A 176 -22.84 13.57 2.25
CA ASN A 176 -24.29 13.52 2.10
C ASN A 176 -24.66 12.77 0.80
N SER A 177 -25.92 12.37 0.66
CA SER A 177 -26.42 11.59 -0.49
C SER A 177 -26.25 12.30 -1.84
N HIS A 178 -26.19 13.63 -1.87
CA HIS A 178 -26.02 14.43 -3.09
C HIS A 178 -24.61 14.34 -3.68
N LYS A 179 -23.65 13.73 -2.97
CA LYS A 179 -22.31 13.45 -3.49
C LYS A 179 -22.25 12.18 -4.36
N MET A 180 -23.38 11.53 -4.60
CA MET A 180 -23.49 10.44 -5.57
C MET A 180 -23.91 10.95 -6.96
N PRO A 181 -23.39 10.36 -8.05
CA PRO A 181 -22.27 9.41 -8.06
C PRO A 181 -20.95 10.14 -7.72
N TYR A 182 -19.95 9.39 -7.23
CA TYR A 182 -18.64 9.98 -6.93
C TYR A 182 -18.10 10.70 -8.18
N PRO A 183 -17.65 11.96 -8.06
CA PRO A 183 -17.16 12.71 -9.22
C PRO A 183 -15.81 12.14 -9.63
N THR A 184 -15.79 11.26 -10.64
CA THR A 184 -14.60 11.04 -11.47
C THR A 184 -14.46 12.25 -12.39
N GLY A 185 -13.83 13.30 -11.87
CA GLY A 185 -13.67 14.58 -12.55
C GLY A 185 -12.53 14.55 -13.57
N ASN A 186 -12.85 14.92 -14.81
CA ASN A 186 -11.93 15.25 -15.88
C ASN A 186 -10.79 16.16 -15.40
N LYS A 187 -9.58 15.62 -15.22
CA LYS A 187 -8.30 16.32 -15.40
C LYS A 187 -7.11 15.36 -15.23
N ILE A 188 -6.21 15.47 -16.21
CA ILE A 188 -4.98 14.71 -16.39
C ILE A 188 -4.06 14.87 -15.17
N PHE A 189 -3.72 13.76 -14.53
CA PHE A 189 -2.50 13.64 -13.75
C PHE A 189 -1.53 12.74 -14.52
N THR A 190 -0.26 13.12 -14.51
CA THR A 190 0.83 12.45 -15.22
C THR A 190 0.98 10.98 -14.80
N SER A 191 0.41 10.10 -15.62
CA SER A 191 0.87 8.79 -16.10
C SER A 191 1.34 7.72 -15.11
N SER A 192 0.68 7.53 -13.97
CA SER A 192 0.64 6.17 -13.42
C SER A 192 -0.67 5.90 -12.70
N LYS A 193 -1.23 4.71 -12.95
CA LYS A 193 -2.52 4.30 -12.41
C LYS A 193 -2.32 3.32 -11.23
N TYR A 194 -3.14 3.42 -10.18
CA TYR A 194 -2.88 2.73 -8.91
C TYR A 194 -4.08 2.00 -8.31
N ILE A 195 -3.83 0.86 -7.64
CA ILE A 195 -4.81 0.22 -6.77
C ILE A 195 -4.27 0.23 -5.34
N ILE A 196 -5.07 0.72 -4.40
CA ILE A 196 -4.76 0.61 -2.97
C ILE A 196 -5.78 -0.30 -2.32
N THR A 197 -5.30 -1.46 -1.86
CA THR A 197 -6.08 -2.33 -0.99
C THR A 197 -5.70 -2.05 0.46
N ASN A 198 -6.68 -1.67 1.28
CA ASN A 198 -6.48 -1.48 2.70
C ASN A 198 -7.24 -2.54 3.47
N LYS A 199 -6.62 -3.08 4.52
CA LYS A 199 -7.37 -3.58 5.68
C LYS A 199 -7.41 -2.43 6.67
N LEU A 200 -8.59 -1.85 6.92
CA LEU A 200 -8.79 -0.89 7.99
C LEU A 200 -9.61 -1.52 9.12
#